data_AF-A0A2N0W5R5-F1
#
_entry.id   AF-A0A2N0W5R5-F1
#
_cell.length_a   1.000
_cell.length_b   1.000
_cell.length_c   1.000
_cell.angle_alpha   90.00
_cell.angle_beta   90.00
_cell.angle_gamma   90.00
#
_symmetry.space_group_name_H-M   'P 1'
#
loop_
_entity.id
_entity.type
_entity.pdbx_description
1 polymer ?
#
loop_
_entity_poly.entity_id
_entity_poly.type
_entity_poly.pdbx_seq_one_letter_code
_entity_poly.pdbx_strand_id
1 'polypeptide(L)' 'MNNNLAGLTQEEMEKVSAGLAAGTVAVRERNNLPVNAQEVEMEQPEHLRPYFRERLEHYRSQPAKK' A
#
# COMPACT_ATOMS: atom_id res chain seq x y z
N MET A 1 -6.53 6.21 -25.99
CA MET A 1 -6.51 5.63 -24.62
C MET A 1 -5.17 5.99 -24.03
N ASN A 2 -5.11 7.09 -23.27
CA ASN A 2 -3.86 7.69 -22.81
C ASN A 2 -3.57 7.19 -21.39
N ASN A 3 -2.87 6.07 -21.28
CA ASN A 3 -2.30 5.56 -20.03
C ASN A 3 -1.04 6.37 -19.64
N ASN A 4 -1.13 7.70 -19.66
CA ASN A 4 -0.03 8.56 -19.25
C ASN A 4 -0.10 8.71 -17.72
N LEU A 5 0.87 8.12 -17.02
CA LEU A 5 1.10 8.38 -15.59
C LEU A 5 1.26 9.87 -15.27
N ALA A 6 1.62 10.69 -16.28
CA ALA A 6 1.76 12.13 -16.20
C ALA A 6 0.42 12.92 -16.13
N GLY A 7 -0.73 12.24 -16.25
CA GLY A 7 -2.06 12.85 -16.16
C GLY A 7 -2.84 12.50 -14.90
N LEU A 8 -2.32 11.61 -14.04
CA LEU A 8 -2.98 11.28 -12.78
C LEU A 8 -2.84 12.43 -11.80
N THR A 9 -3.92 12.74 -11.09
CA THR A 9 -3.89 13.71 -10.00
C THR A 9 -3.02 13.16 -8.86
N GLN A 10 -2.46 14.07 -8.06
CA GLN A 10 -1.62 13.73 -6.91
C GLN A 10 -2.30 12.67 -6.02
N GLU A 11 -3.61 12.81 -5.80
CA GLU A 11 -4.44 11.86 -5.04
C GLU A 11 -4.43 10.43 -5.59
N GLU A 12 -4.47 10.23 -6.91
CA GLU A 12 -4.45 8.88 -7.48
C GLU A 12 -3.06 8.25 -7.36
N MET A 13 -2.00 9.07 -7.53
CA MET A 13 -0.62 8.65 -7.35
C MET A 13 -0.36 8.24 -5.90
N GLU A 14 -0.89 9.01 -4.95
CA GLU A 14 -0.86 8.71 -3.53
C GLU A 14 -1.66 7.43 -3.20
N LYS A 15 -2.86 7.22 -3.78
CA LYS A 15 -3.62 5.96 -3.63
C LYS A 15 -2.85 4.73 -4.14
N VAL A 16 -2.12 4.87 -5.24
CA VAL A 16 -1.30 3.76 -5.77
C VAL A 16 -0.13 3.48 -4.84
N SER A 17 0.57 4.54 -4.39
CA SER A 17 1.65 4.42 -3.40
C SER A 17 1.18 3.73 -2.12
N ALA A 18 0.01 4.13 -1.61
CA ALA A 18 -0.66 3.53 -0.45
C ALA A 18 -0.85 2.02 -0.57
N GLY A 19 -1.43 1.59 -1.69
CA GLY A 19 -1.69 0.17 -1.94
C GLY A 19 -0.39 -0.63 -2.08
N LEU A 20 0.61 -0.05 -2.75
CA LEU A 20 1.92 -0.66 -2.92
C LEU A 20 2.65 -0.81 -1.59
N ALA A 21 2.60 0.21 -0.74
CA ALA A 21 3.22 0.20 0.57
C ALA A 21 2.55 -0.84 1.48
N ALA A 22 1.21 -0.93 1.48
CA ALA A 22 0.47 -1.95 2.22
C ALA A 22 0.84 -3.38 1.75
N GLY A 23 0.96 -3.59 0.44
CA GLY A 23 1.39 -4.86 -0.13
C GLY A 23 2.84 -5.19 0.23
N THR A 24 3.72 -4.20 0.20
CA THR A 24 5.13 -4.35 0.58
C THR A 24 5.28 -4.72 2.05
N VAL A 25 4.49 -4.12 2.94
CA VAL A 25 4.43 -4.47 4.36
C VAL A 25 4.01 -5.93 4.53
N ALA A 26 2.89 -6.34 3.95
CA ALA A 26 2.41 -7.72 4.08
C ALA A 26 3.38 -8.76 3.49
N VAL A 27 4.04 -8.46 2.37
CA VAL A 27 5.05 -9.33 1.76
C VAL A 27 6.32 -9.40 2.64
N ARG A 28 6.78 -8.27 3.18
CA ARG A 28 7.96 -8.25 4.07
C ARG A 28 7.69 -8.98 5.39
N GLU A 29 6.53 -8.77 6.02
CA GLU A 29 6.09 -9.50 7.22
C GLU A 29 6.13 -11.03 6.96
N ARG A 30 5.71 -11.48 5.78
CA ARG A 30 5.74 -12.91 5.40
C ARG A 30 7.13 -13.47 5.14
N ASN A 31 8.03 -12.66 4.59
CA ASN A 31 9.41 -13.07 4.30
C ASN A 31 10.34 -12.96 5.52
N ASN A 32 9.81 -12.71 6.72
CA ASN A 32 10.61 -12.41 7.93
C ASN A 32 11.59 -11.25 7.73
N LEU A 33 11.24 -10.32 6.82
CA LEU A 33 12.02 -9.10 6.59
C LEU A 33 11.55 -8.04 7.60
N PRO A 34 12.47 -7.22 8.15
CA PRO A 34 12.09 -6.14 9.03
C PRO A 34 11.24 -5.12 8.27
N VAL A 35 10.00 -4.93 8.72
CA VAL A 35 9.11 -3.91 8.16
C VAL A 35 8.31 -3.21 9.25
N ASN A 36 8.34 -1.88 9.23
CA ASN A 36 7.58 -1.05 10.14
C ASN A 36 6.30 -0.58 9.47
N ALA A 37 5.21 -1.35 9.63
CA ALA A 37 3.88 -0.96 9.16
C ALA A 37 3.45 0.41 9.69
N GLN A 38 3.87 0.75 10.92
CA GLN A 38 3.55 2.00 11.58
C GLN A 38 4.30 3.20 10.98
N GLU A 39 5.56 3.03 10.53
CA GLU A 39 6.28 4.08 9.79
C GLU A 39 5.62 4.34 8.44
N VAL A 40 5.23 3.28 7.74
CA VAL A 40 4.54 3.40 6.45
C VAL A 40 3.17 4.09 6.61
N GLU A 41 2.43 3.79 7.69
CA GLU A 41 1.16 4.47 8.02
C GLU A 41 1.36 5.95 8.43
N MET A 42 2.55 6.31 8.90
CA MET A 42 2.95 7.69 9.22
C MET A 42 3.48 8.47 8.01
N GLU A 43 4.17 7.82 7.07
CA GLU A 43 4.55 8.40 5.78
C GLU A 43 3.32 8.63 4.89
N GLN A 44 2.31 7.78 5.04
CA GLN A 44 1.07 7.87 4.30
C GLN A 44 0.19 9.01 4.81
N PRO A 45 -0.40 9.82 3.91
CA PRO A 45 -1.23 10.94 4.31
C PRO A 45 -2.54 10.44 4.95
N GLU A 46 -3.10 11.21 5.90
CA GLU A 46 -4.20 10.77 6.75
C GLU A 46 -5.46 10.33 5.97
N HIS A 47 -5.71 10.96 4.82
CA HIS A 47 -6.83 10.62 3.94
C HIS A 47 -6.68 9.24 3.28
N LEU A 48 -5.47 8.67 3.25
CA LEU A 48 -5.18 7.33 2.72
C LEU A 48 -4.96 6.28 3.79
N ARG A 49 -4.88 6.63 5.07
CA ARG A 49 -4.88 5.67 6.17
C ARG A 49 -6.02 4.65 6.11
N PRO A 50 -7.30 5.04 5.90
CA PRO A 50 -8.37 4.04 5.78
C PRO A 50 -8.16 3.10 4.59
N TYR A 51 -7.71 3.62 3.44
CA TYR A 51 -7.43 2.82 2.25
C TYR A 51 -6.23 1.88 2.44
N PHE A 52 -5.17 2.36 3.10
CA PHE A 52 -4.00 1.57 3.47
C PHE A 52 -4.39 0.42 4.39
N ARG A 53 -5.20 0.68 5.42
CA ARG A 53 -5.66 -0.33 6.38
C ARG A 53 -6.50 -1.42 5.72
N GLU A 54 -7.44 -1.03 4.87
CA GLU A 54 -8.26 -1.96 4.08
C GLU A 54 -7.39 -2.82 3.15
N ARG A 55 -6.42 -2.21 2.46
CA ARG A 55 -5.45 -2.94 1.63
C ARG A 55 -4.59 -3.89 2.46
N LEU A 56 -4.14 -3.47 3.63
CA LEU A 56 -3.26 -4.27 4.49
C LEU A 56 -4.00 -5.47 5.08
N GLU A 57 -5.25 -5.29 5.51
CA GLU A 57 -6.15 -6.39 5.88
C GLU A 57 -6.40 -7.32 4.69
N HIS A 58 -6.63 -6.77 3.50
CA HIS A 58 -6.81 -7.56 2.29
C HIS A 58 -5.56 -8.39 1.95
N TYR A 59 -4.35 -7.84 2.08
CA TYR A 59 -3.10 -8.57 1.85
C TYR A 59 -2.79 -9.60 2.94
N ARG A 60 -3.18 -9.33 4.20
CA ARG A 60 -3.10 -10.31 5.29
C ARG A 60 -4.07 -11.47 5.07
N SER A 61 -5.29 -11.16 4.64
CA SER A 61 -6.34 -12.15 4.35
C SER A 61 -6.11 -12.92 3.06
N GLN A 62 -5.41 -12.38 2.07
CA GLN A 62 -5.01 -13.11 0.88
C GLN A 62 -3.80 -13.98 1.23
N PRO A 63 -3.91 -15.33 1.34
CA PRO A 63 -2.74 -16.17 1.44
C PRO A 63 -1.87 -15.91 0.22
N ALA A 64 -0.55 -15.80 0.40
CA ALA A 64 0.37 -15.60 -0.70
C ALA A 64 0.03 -16.66 -1.75
N LYS A 65 -0.38 -16.25 -2.95
CA LYS A 65 -0.54 -17.20 -4.04
C LYS A 65 0.82 -17.90 -4.16
N LYS A 66 0.83 -19.17 -3.76
CA LYS A 66 1.96 -20.09 -3.92
C LYS A 66 2.40 -20.10 -5.36
#